data_AF-A0A8T2WHZ0-F1
#
_entry.id   AF-A0A8T2WHZ0-F1
#
_cell.length_a   1.000
_cell.length_b   1.000
_cell.length_c   1.000
_cell.angle_alpha   90.00
_cell.angle_beta   90.00
_cell.angle_gamma   90.00
#
_symmetry.space_group_name_H-M   'P 1'
#
loop_
_entity.id
_entity.type
_entity.pdbx_description
1 polymer ?
#
loop_
_entity_poly.entity_id
_entity_poly.type
_entity_poly.pdbx_seq_one_letter_code
_entity_poly.pdbx_strand_id
1 'polypeptide(L)'
;MVNSLRIFPEGERNCYTLKPREGKNQNYYVRAFFHYGNYDSQNQARIMFDLYIGVNHWTTVQGVQTIEQKYWITYEIIHYSVTDTIYVCLVNTGFGVPFINGLDLLFMKDSPYRSMNGSLIPRLQADLGGHQPPGTIRYPDDVYARIWRLDFNLDDSVSNISTEAITNIDIQGSDNPCRLPVDVLKTAVQPRNGLNSLSYNYTIWHPKNSTPEFLVFFHFAEIEQIAPGKLREFTITLNGLYYGTFTLEYLKPLTIRPYTLQDQVRFSIDATLRSELPPILNAFEIFELWPLPDSPTNQTD
;
A
#
# COMPACT_ATOMS: atom_id res chain seq x y z
N MET A 1 2.35 14.78 13.62
CA MET A 1 1.95 15.44 12.36
C MET A 1 2.09 16.95 12.53
N VAL A 2 2.28 17.69 11.45
CA VAL A 2 2.62 19.12 11.44
C VAL A 2 1.35 19.96 11.56
N ASN A 3 1.22 20.82 12.56
CA ASN A 3 0.01 21.65 12.77
C ASN A 3 -0.03 22.94 11.92
N SER A 4 0.84 23.06 10.91
CA SER A 4 0.88 24.18 9.97
C SER A 4 0.53 23.71 8.57
N LEU A 5 0.18 24.66 7.71
CA LEU A 5 -0.07 24.43 6.29
C LEU A 5 0.48 25.58 5.46
N ARG A 6 0.74 25.31 4.19
CA ARG A 6 1.03 26.30 3.16
C ARG A 6 -0.18 26.42 2.23
N ILE A 7 -0.54 27.64 1.86
CA ILE A 7 -1.62 27.97 0.93
C ILE A 7 -1.06 28.54 -0.37
N PHE A 8 -1.83 28.41 -1.45
CA PHE A 8 -1.48 28.88 -2.79
C PHE A 8 -2.63 29.72 -3.37
N PRO A 9 -2.77 31.00 -2.94
CA PRO A 9 -3.89 31.84 -3.36
C PRO A 9 -3.79 32.34 -4.80
N GLU A 10 -2.57 32.35 -5.35
CA GLU A 10 -2.26 32.84 -6.69
C GLU A 10 -1.75 31.70 -7.58
N GLY A 11 -1.99 31.85 -8.89
CA GLY A 11 -1.56 30.89 -9.90
C GLY A 11 -2.49 29.70 -10.06
N GLU A 12 -2.65 29.24 -11.29
CA GLU A 12 -3.47 28.06 -11.60
C GLU A 12 -2.75 26.75 -11.20
N ARG A 13 -1.41 26.74 -11.23
CA ARG A 13 -0.57 25.57 -10.95
C ARG A 13 0.63 25.97 -10.10
N ASN A 14 0.75 25.35 -8.93
CA ASN A 14 1.82 25.60 -7.98
C ASN A 14 2.59 24.29 -7.72
N CYS A 15 3.89 24.25 -8.03
CA CYS A 15 4.68 23.02 -8.00
C CYS A 15 5.81 23.05 -6.98
N TYR A 16 5.93 21.98 -6.20
CA TYR A 16 7.16 21.63 -5.50
C TYR A 16 8.12 20.98 -6.48
N THR A 17 9.39 21.40 -6.42
CA THR A 17 10.50 20.80 -7.17
C THR A 17 11.32 19.95 -6.22
N LEU A 18 11.24 18.62 -6.36
CA LEU A 18 11.95 17.68 -5.51
C LEU A 18 13.15 17.10 -6.28
N LYS A 19 14.35 17.24 -5.73
CA LYS A 19 15.61 16.75 -6.32
C LYS A 19 16.24 15.70 -5.41
N PRO A 20 15.77 14.44 -5.44
CA PRO A 20 16.34 13.39 -4.61
C PRO A 20 17.80 13.15 -4.98
N ARG A 21 18.64 12.85 -3.97
CA ARG A 21 20.08 12.64 -4.16
C ARG A 21 20.38 11.46 -5.07
N GLU A 22 19.53 10.44 -5.02
CA GLU A 22 19.68 9.18 -5.76
C GLU A 22 19.32 9.34 -7.25
N GLY A 23 18.67 10.45 -7.62
CA GLY A 23 18.40 10.84 -9.01
C GLY A 23 17.37 9.97 -9.73
N LYS A 24 17.50 9.88 -11.04
CA LYS A 24 16.59 9.12 -11.90
C LYS A 24 16.77 7.60 -11.84
N ASN A 25 15.82 6.89 -12.44
CA ASN A 25 15.73 5.43 -12.53
C ASN A 25 15.60 4.75 -11.17
N GLN A 26 14.85 5.39 -10.27
CA GLN A 26 14.61 4.92 -8.91
C GLN A 26 13.13 5.00 -8.55
N ASN A 27 12.70 4.16 -7.61
CA ASN A 27 11.38 4.25 -7.02
C ASN A 27 11.39 5.22 -5.83
N TYR A 28 10.39 6.09 -5.80
CA TYR A 28 10.17 7.02 -4.71
C TYR A 28 8.76 6.89 -4.18
N TYR A 29 8.63 6.79 -2.86
CA TYR A 29 7.35 6.87 -2.19
C TYR A 29 7.03 8.33 -1.90
N VAL A 30 6.03 8.88 -2.57
CA VAL A 30 5.56 10.26 -2.41
C VAL A 30 4.27 10.25 -1.60
N ARG A 31 4.19 11.11 -0.57
CA ARG A 31 2.96 11.27 0.22
C ARG A 31 2.64 12.74 0.46
N ALA A 32 1.39 13.11 0.22
CA ALA A 32 0.90 14.45 0.45
C ALA A 32 -0.18 14.43 1.53
N PHE A 33 -0.05 15.30 2.53
CA PHE A 33 -0.90 15.35 3.71
C PHE A 33 -1.76 16.62 3.71
N PHE A 34 -3.05 16.45 4.00
CA PHE A 34 -4.04 17.52 3.98
C PHE A 34 -4.92 17.45 5.22
N HIS A 35 -5.07 18.59 5.87
CA HIS A 35 -6.02 18.84 6.93
C HIS A 35 -6.47 20.29 6.81
N TYR A 36 -7.70 20.50 6.33
CA TYR A 36 -8.24 21.84 6.06
C TYR A 36 -8.28 22.69 7.33
N GLY A 37 -8.81 22.14 8.42
CA GLY A 37 -8.83 22.82 9.72
C GLY A 37 -9.50 24.20 9.73
N ASN A 38 -10.32 24.52 8.72
CA ASN A 38 -10.93 25.84 8.53
C ASN A 38 -9.92 27.00 8.60
N TYR A 39 -8.75 26.84 7.98
CA TYR A 39 -7.65 27.80 8.08
C TYR A 39 -7.99 29.22 7.60
N ASP A 40 -8.98 29.35 6.71
CA ASP A 40 -9.43 30.61 6.12
C ASP A 40 -10.65 31.22 6.83
N SER A 41 -11.15 30.56 7.88
CA SER A 41 -12.37 30.95 8.61
C SER A 41 -13.64 31.05 7.75
N GLN A 42 -13.62 30.51 6.52
CA GLN A 42 -14.76 30.57 5.60
C GLN A 42 -15.72 29.40 5.78
N ASN A 43 -15.30 28.36 6.50
CA ASN A 43 -16.03 27.14 6.71
C ASN A 43 -16.55 26.57 5.37
N GLN A 44 -15.66 26.50 4.37
CA GLN A 44 -16.02 26.09 3.02
C GLN A 44 -16.49 24.64 3.00
N ALA A 45 -17.75 24.43 2.63
CA ALA A 45 -18.36 23.09 2.59
C ALA A 45 -17.66 22.13 1.60
N ARG A 46 -17.00 22.69 0.58
CA ARG A 46 -16.33 21.95 -0.48
C ARG A 46 -15.03 22.64 -0.85
N ILE A 47 -13.92 21.93 -0.65
CA ILE A 47 -12.62 22.32 -1.21
C ILE A 47 -12.18 21.27 -2.21
N MET A 48 -11.84 21.73 -3.41
CA MET A 48 -11.28 20.87 -4.46
C MET A 48 -10.15 21.55 -5.21
N PHE A 49 -9.11 20.77 -5.43
CA PHE A 49 -7.99 21.07 -6.30
C PHE A 49 -7.31 19.75 -6.69
N ASP A 50 -6.59 19.74 -7.80
CA ASP A 50 -5.94 18.54 -8.29
C ASP A 50 -4.48 18.45 -7.82
N LEU A 51 -4.02 17.22 -7.62
CA LEU A 51 -2.62 16.87 -7.48
C LEU A 51 -2.11 16.24 -8.76
N TYR A 52 -0.92 16.66 -9.16
CA TYR A 52 -0.20 16.13 -10.31
C TYR A 52 1.18 15.65 -9.87
N ILE A 53 1.63 14.56 -10.49
CA ILE A 53 3.02 14.12 -10.46
C ILE A 53 3.64 14.32 -11.84
N GLY A 54 4.62 15.22 -11.93
CA GLY A 54 5.07 15.74 -13.21
C GLY A 54 3.92 16.46 -13.93
N VAL A 55 3.63 16.02 -15.16
CA VAL A 55 2.53 16.52 -15.99
C VAL A 55 1.24 15.69 -15.85
N ASN A 56 1.31 14.53 -15.20
CA ASN A 56 0.20 13.58 -15.12
C ASN A 56 -0.67 13.84 -13.89
N HIS A 57 -1.98 13.75 -14.07
CA HIS A 57 -2.93 13.81 -12.95
C HIS A 57 -2.69 12.63 -12.01
N TRP A 58 -2.57 12.92 -10.73
CA TRP A 58 -2.43 11.92 -9.68
C TRP A 58 -3.78 11.67 -9.01
N THR A 59 -4.43 12.71 -8.49
CA THR A 59 -5.72 12.59 -7.79
C THR A 59 -6.34 13.97 -7.61
N THR A 60 -7.64 14.02 -7.32
CA THR A 60 -8.30 15.24 -6.84
C THR A 60 -8.35 15.22 -5.32
N VAL A 61 -7.84 16.27 -4.69
CA VAL A 61 -8.04 16.49 -3.26
C VAL A 61 -9.47 16.98 -3.09
N GLN A 62 -10.29 16.22 -2.38
CA GLN A 62 -11.67 16.60 -2.12
C GLN A 62 -11.93 16.64 -0.61
N GLY A 63 -12.03 17.85 -0.08
CA GLY A 63 -12.54 18.09 1.26
C GLY A 63 -14.06 18.18 1.19
N VAL A 64 -14.77 17.06 1.34
CA VAL A 64 -16.20 17.14 1.69
C VAL A 64 -16.25 17.45 3.18
N GLN A 65 -16.80 18.60 3.56
CA GLN A 65 -17.24 18.78 4.95
C GLN A 65 -18.34 17.77 5.25
N THR A 66 -17.98 16.57 5.69
CA THR A 66 -18.78 15.95 6.73
C THR A 66 -18.42 16.68 8.01
N ILE A 67 -19.42 16.92 8.85
CA ILE A 67 -19.43 17.81 10.02
C ILE A 67 -18.37 17.44 11.09
N GLU A 68 -17.51 16.46 10.83
CA GLU A 68 -16.46 15.96 11.70
C GLU A 68 -15.18 15.56 10.93
N GLN A 69 -14.59 16.43 10.10
CA GLN A 69 -13.21 16.19 9.62
C GLN A 69 -12.18 16.38 10.75
N LYS A 70 -12.21 15.47 11.73
CA LYS A 70 -11.18 15.24 12.75
C LYS A 70 -9.94 14.56 12.15
N TYR A 71 -10.01 14.12 10.90
CA TYR A 71 -9.06 13.19 10.30
C TYR A 71 -8.23 13.83 9.18
N TRP A 72 -6.97 13.43 9.13
CA TRP A 72 -6.02 13.80 8.08
C TRP A 72 -6.29 13.00 6.81
N ILE A 73 -6.27 13.67 5.66
CA ILE A 73 -6.30 13.01 4.35
C ILE A 73 -4.85 12.83 3.89
N THR A 74 -4.50 11.60 3.53
CA THR A 74 -3.19 11.27 2.97
C THR A 74 -3.39 10.69 1.58
N TYR A 75 -2.65 11.22 0.61
CA TYR A 75 -2.55 10.63 -0.72
C TYR A 75 -1.15 10.08 -0.90
N GLU A 76 -1.05 8.82 -1.33
CA GLU A 76 0.20 8.08 -1.45
C GLU A 76 0.38 7.56 -2.89
N ILE A 77 1.62 7.61 -3.40
CA ILE A 77 1.99 7.07 -4.71
C ILE A 77 3.45 6.63 -4.72
N ILE A 78 3.70 5.45 -5.26
CA ILE A 78 5.05 4.95 -5.56
C ILE A 78 5.34 5.27 -7.01
N HIS A 79 6.27 6.20 -7.21
CA HIS A 79 6.63 6.72 -8.51
C HIS A 79 8.01 6.22 -8.93
N TYR A 80 8.08 5.54 -10.07
CA TYR A 80 9.35 5.25 -10.72
C TYR A 80 9.78 6.48 -11.52
N SER A 81 10.70 7.28 -10.97
CA SER A 81 11.15 8.50 -11.63
C SER A 81 12.16 8.18 -12.71
N VAL A 82 11.88 8.59 -13.96
CA VAL A 82 12.85 8.52 -15.08
C VAL A 82 13.69 9.80 -15.22
N THR A 83 13.47 10.79 -14.35
CA THR A 83 14.19 12.07 -14.34
C THR A 83 14.78 12.37 -12.96
N ASP A 84 15.75 13.28 -12.91
CA ASP A 84 16.42 13.65 -11.66
C ASP A 84 15.60 14.62 -10.80
N THR A 85 14.42 15.02 -11.27
CA THR A 85 13.56 15.99 -10.61
C THR A 85 12.11 15.52 -10.65
N ILE A 86 11.48 15.39 -9.48
CA ILE A 86 10.08 15.05 -9.35
C ILE A 86 9.31 16.33 -9.05
N TYR A 87 8.31 16.62 -9.87
CA TYR A 87 7.39 17.73 -9.61
C TYR A 87 6.13 17.20 -8.95
N VAL A 88 5.71 17.84 -7.86
CA VAL A 88 4.39 17.61 -7.24
C VAL A 88 3.65 18.93 -7.30
N CYS A 89 2.58 18.99 -8.08
CA CYS A 89 1.86 20.22 -8.34
C CYS A 89 0.44 20.19 -7.77
N LEU A 90 0.05 21.29 -7.15
CA LEU A 90 -1.32 21.59 -6.76
C LEU A 90 -1.93 22.48 -7.84
N VAL A 91 -3.04 22.06 -8.44
CA VAL A 91 -3.73 22.77 -9.52
C VAL A 91 -5.09 23.23 -9.04
N ASN A 92 -5.32 24.54 -9.07
CA ASN A 92 -6.56 25.15 -8.62
C ASN A 92 -7.70 24.82 -9.59
N THR A 93 -8.78 24.21 -9.07
CA THR A 93 -9.99 23.90 -9.87
C THR A 93 -11.12 24.92 -9.68
N GLY A 94 -10.86 26.04 -8.99
CA GLY A 94 -11.83 27.10 -8.73
C GLY A 94 -12.76 26.86 -7.53
N PHE A 95 -12.54 25.79 -6.77
CA PHE A 95 -13.37 25.39 -5.63
C PHE A 95 -12.59 25.49 -4.31
N GLY A 96 -12.00 26.65 -4.04
CA GLY A 96 -11.19 26.91 -2.84
C GLY A 96 -9.70 27.08 -3.14
N VAL A 97 -8.96 27.58 -2.16
CA VAL A 97 -7.52 27.83 -2.29
C VAL A 97 -6.74 26.54 -2.02
N PRO A 98 -5.91 26.04 -2.96
CA PRO A 98 -5.08 24.88 -2.73
C PRO A 98 -4.16 25.05 -1.52
N PHE A 99 -4.02 23.99 -0.73
CA PHE A 99 -3.20 23.99 0.47
C PHE A 99 -2.53 22.64 0.67
N ILE A 100 -1.46 22.58 1.46
CA ILE A 100 -0.79 21.33 1.84
C ILE A 100 -0.18 21.46 3.24
N ASN A 101 -0.29 20.42 4.05
CA ASN A 101 0.27 20.40 5.41
C ASN A 101 1.66 19.74 5.44
N GLY A 102 1.90 18.77 4.56
CA GLY A 102 3.19 18.08 4.46
C GLY A 102 3.35 17.37 3.13
N LEU A 103 4.61 17.20 2.71
CA LEU A 103 5.00 16.46 1.53
C LEU A 103 6.22 15.61 1.88
N ASP A 104 6.05 14.29 1.86
CA ASP A 104 7.14 13.33 2.06
C ASP A 104 7.63 12.80 0.70
N LEU A 105 8.94 12.65 0.58
CA LEU A 105 9.60 11.91 -0.49
C LEU A 105 10.58 10.92 0.13
N LEU A 106 10.35 9.63 -0.09
CA LEU A 106 11.20 8.56 0.44
C LEU A 106 11.79 7.73 -0.70
N PHE A 107 13.10 7.57 -0.73
CA PHE A 107 13.77 6.67 -1.66
C PHE A 107 13.50 5.20 -1.29
N MET A 108 13.05 4.41 -2.27
CA MET A 108 12.80 2.98 -2.10
C MET A 108 13.88 2.16 -2.82
N LYS A 109 15.00 1.95 -2.11
CA LYS A 109 16.15 1.17 -2.62
C LYS A 109 15.74 -0.26 -2.96
N ASP A 110 16.08 -0.72 -4.16
CA ASP A 110 15.82 -2.10 -4.63
C ASP A 110 14.34 -2.50 -4.52
N SER A 111 13.46 -1.51 -4.70
CA SER A 111 12.02 -1.66 -4.50
C SER A 111 11.40 -2.74 -5.39
N PRO A 112 10.57 -3.63 -4.82
CA PRO A 112 9.82 -4.64 -5.56
C PRO A 112 8.59 -4.03 -6.26
N TYR A 113 8.26 -2.78 -5.94
CA TYR A 113 7.11 -2.05 -6.44
C TYR A 113 7.42 -1.32 -7.76
N ARG A 114 8.43 -1.78 -8.51
CA ARG A 114 8.77 -1.20 -9.80
C ARG A 114 7.68 -1.49 -10.82
N SER A 115 7.12 -0.43 -11.39
CA SER A 115 6.27 -0.51 -12.58
C SER A 115 6.90 0.31 -13.71
N MET A 116 6.94 -0.26 -14.91
CA MET A 116 7.36 0.45 -16.13
C MET A 116 6.18 1.10 -16.86
N ASN A 117 4.95 0.73 -16.48
CA ASN A 117 3.72 1.13 -17.17
C ASN A 117 3.00 2.29 -16.46
N GLY A 118 3.57 2.80 -15.37
CA GLY A 118 2.95 3.84 -14.57
C GLY A 118 3.50 3.86 -13.14
N SER A 119 2.82 4.62 -12.28
CA SER A 119 3.07 4.62 -10.84
C SER A 119 2.13 3.65 -10.13
N LEU A 120 2.38 3.37 -8.85
CA LEU A 120 1.50 2.51 -8.05
C LEU A 120 0.84 3.31 -6.94
N ILE A 121 -0.49 3.22 -6.83
CA ILE A 121 -1.27 3.78 -5.73
C ILE A 121 -1.51 2.66 -4.70
N PRO A 122 -1.01 2.79 -3.46
CA PRO A 122 -1.36 1.87 -2.39
C PRO A 122 -2.86 1.94 -2.12
N ARG A 123 -3.56 0.81 -2.29
CA ARG A 123 -4.99 0.68 -1.98
C ARG A 123 -5.22 0.02 -0.64
N LEU A 124 -4.38 -0.96 -0.32
CA LEU A 124 -4.44 -1.67 0.95
C LEU A 124 -3.05 -2.19 1.31
N GLN A 125 -2.63 -1.98 2.55
CA GLN A 125 -1.45 -2.61 3.16
C GLN A 125 -1.93 -3.17 4.49
N ALA A 126 -2.34 -4.44 4.49
CA ALA A 126 -3.02 -5.07 5.62
C ALA A 126 -2.04 -5.92 6.43
N ASP A 127 -1.95 -5.61 7.72
CA ASP A 127 -1.35 -6.50 8.71
C ASP A 127 -2.51 -7.22 9.41
N LEU A 128 -2.60 -8.53 9.18
CA LEU A 128 -3.76 -9.32 9.56
C LEU A 128 -3.68 -9.85 10.99
N GLY A 129 -2.49 -9.90 11.57
CA GLY A 129 -2.29 -10.36 12.94
C GLY A 129 -2.02 -9.23 13.94
N GLY A 130 -1.97 -7.97 13.47
CA GLY A 130 -1.73 -6.80 14.31
C GLY A 130 -2.75 -6.62 15.44
N HIS A 131 -2.26 -6.23 16.62
CA HIS A 131 -3.07 -6.09 17.83
C HIS A 131 -3.83 -4.75 17.90
N GLN A 132 -4.89 -4.77 18.70
CA GLN A 132 -5.79 -3.64 18.98
C GLN A 132 -5.08 -2.41 19.59
N PRO A 133 -5.59 -1.19 19.39
CA PRO A 133 -6.88 -0.86 18.76
C PRO A 133 -6.87 -0.98 17.23
N PRO A 134 -8.04 -1.19 16.60
CA PRO A 134 -8.12 -1.21 15.15
C PRO A 134 -7.80 0.19 14.61
N GLY A 135 -7.13 0.24 13.47
CA GLY A 135 -6.74 1.51 12.85
C GLY A 135 -5.54 1.37 11.93
N THR A 136 -4.66 2.36 11.99
CA THR A 136 -3.41 2.37 11.22
C THR A 136 -2.20 2.43 12.14
N ILE A 137 -1.12 1.75 11.75
CA ILE A 137 0.15 1.78 12.46
C ILE A 137 1.30 2.02 11.47
N ARG A 138 2.36 2.66 11.97
CA ARG A 138 3.65 2.77 11.28
C ARG A 138 4.68 2.09 12.15
N TYR A 139 5.27 1.01 11.63
CA TYR A 139 6.33 0.31 12.32
C TYR A 139 7.63 1.12 12.25
N PRO A 140 8.32 1.37 13.37
CA PRO A 140 9.56 2.17 13.39
C PRO A 140 10.69 1.60 12.53
N ASP A 141 10.72 0.27 12.36
CA ASP A 141 11.69 -0.48 11.55
C ASP A 141 11.26 -0.64 10.09
N ASP A 142 10.08 -0.15 9.69
CA ASP A 142 9.68 -0.16 8.28
C ASP A 142 10.50 0.87 7.49
N VAL A 143 11.47 0.39 6.72
CA VAL A 143 12.36 1.24 5.91
C VAL A 143 11.63 2.00 4.81
N TYR A 144 10.45 1.52 4.37
CA TYR A 144 9.58 2.22 3.43
C TYR A 144 8.52 3.04 4.15
N ALA A 145 8.54 3.03 5.48
CA ALA A 145 7.65 3.79 6.36
C ALA A 145 6.18 3.65 5.99
N ARG A 146 5.76 2.44 5.54
CA ARG A 146 4.39 2.16 5.11
C ARG A 146 3.42 2.33 6.27
N ILE A 147 2.17 2.59 5.91
CA ILE A 147 1.06 2.71 6.85
C ILE A 147 0.27 1.41 6.76
N TRP A 148 0.37 0.59 7.81
CA TRP A 148 -0.30 -0.71 7.88
C TRP A 148 -1.68 -0.55 8.50
N ARG A 149 -2.68 -1.20 7.91
CA ARG A 149 -4.06 -1.25 8.40
C ARG A 149 -4.24 -2.50 9.27
N LEU A 150 -4.77 -2.30 10.48
CA LEU A 150 -5.03 -3.34 11.48
C LEU A 150 -6.52 -3.66 11.65
N ASP A 151 -7.37 -2.98 10.88
CA ASP A 151 -8.83 -3.04 10.92
C ASP A 151 -9.41 -3.90 9.80
N PHE A 152 -8.60 -4.80 9.21
CA PHE A 152 -9.03 -5.74 8.18
C PHE A 152 -9.05 -7.16 8.69
N ASN A 153 -10.10 -7.89 8.30
CA ASN A 153 -10.24 -9.32 8.54
C ASN A 153 -10.53 -10.01 7.21
N LEU A 154 -10.06 -11.24 7.08
CA LEU A 154 -10.44 -12.12 5.97
C LEU A 154 -11.74 -12.86 6.29
N ASP A 155 -12.42 -13.35 5.25
CA ASP A 155 -13.65 -14.13 5.41
C ASP A 155 -13.39 -15.38 6.26
N ASP A 156 -14.25 -15.63 7.25
CA ASP A 156 -14.20 -16.78 8.16
C ASP A 156 -12.82 -17.09 8.78
N SER A 157 -12.04 -16.05 9.04
CA SER A 157 -10.71 -16.15 9.65
C SER A 157 -10.72 -15.88 11.16
N VAL A 158 -9.64 -16.28 11.82
CA VAL A 158 -9.31 -15.96 13.22
C VAL A 158 -7.87 -15.48 13.33
N SER A 159 -7.67 -14.40 14.10
CA SER A 159 -6.37 -13.79 14.41
C SER A 159 -5.79 -14.39 15.69
N ASN A 160 -5.19 -15.58 15.61
CA ASN A 160 -4.80 -16.33 16.81
C ASN A 160 -3.35 -16.86 16.78
N ILE A 161 -2.60 -16.65 15.71
CA ILE A 161 -1.23 -17.14 15.65
C ILE A 161 -0.30 -15.99 15.95
N SER A 162 0.17 -15.94 17.20
CA SER A 162 1.28 -15.11 17.62
C SER A 162 2.19 -15.93 18.52
N THR A 163 3.48 -15.64 18.50
CA THR A 163 4.38 -16.20 19.50
C THR A 163 5.45 -15.17 19.87
N GLU A 164 5.40 -14.75 21.13
CA GLU A 164 6.34 -13.79 21.71
C GLU A 164 7.77 -14.35 21.78
N ALA A 165 7.94 -15.66 21.61
CA ALA A 165 9.25 -16.32 21.64
C ALA A 165 10.07 -16.11 20.37
N ILE A 166 9.47 -15.60 19.29
CA ILE A 166 10.18 -15.37 18.02
C ILE A 166 10.98 -14.07 18.08
N THR A 167 12.29 -14.22 18.26
CA THR A 167 13.26 -13.13 18.18
C THR A 167 14.09 -13.14 16.88
N ASN A 168 14.10 -14.27 16.17
CA ASN A 168 15.02 -14.54 15.06
C ASN A 168 14.28 -14.99 13.78
N ILE A 169 13.32 -14.21 13.28
CA ILE A 169 12.85 -14.39 11.90
C ILE A 169 14.04 -14.10 10.98
N ASP A 170 14.33 -14.98 10.02
CA ASP A 170 15.47 -14.84 9.11
C ASP A 170 15.20 -13.75 8.05
N ILE A 171 15.21 -12.50 8.50
CA ILE A 171 15.00 -11.32 7.66
C ILE A 171 16.29 -10.96 6.91
N GLN A 172 17.45 -11.36 7.45
CA GLN A 172 18.77 -11.08 6.88
C GLN A 172 19.15 -12.06 5.76
N GLY A 173 18.70 -13.32 5.82
CA GLY A 173 18.97 -14.34 4.81
C GLY A 173 18.01 -14.33 3.62
N SER A 174 16.88 -13.62 3.72
CA SER A 174 16.00 -13.38 2.58
C SER A 174 16.45 -12.11 1.85
N ASP A 175 16.84 -12.23 0.58
CA ASP A 175 16.78 -11.14 -0.39
C ASP A 175 15.30 -10.74 -0.59
N ASN A 176 14.62 -10.30 0.46
CA ASN A 176 13.22 -9.89 0.42
C ASN A 176 13.18 -8.38 0.11
N PRO A 177 13.02 -7.98 -1.16
CA PRO A 177 12.99 -6.57 -1.54
C PRO A 177 11.85 -5.79 -0.86
N CYS A 178 10.80 -6.47 -0.38
CA CYS A 178 9.67 -5.85 0.32
C CYS A 178 10.03 -5.37 1.74
N ARG A 179 11.11 -5.89 2.34
CA ARG A 179 11.66 -5.44 3.64
C ARG A 179 10.59 -5.17 4.69
N LEU A 180 9.78 -6.17 4.97
CA LEU A 180 8.65 -6.06 5.91
C LEU A 180 9.14 -5.83 7.34
N PRO A 181 8.39 -5.08 8.17
CA PRO A 181 8.65 -5.01 9.60
C PRO A 181 8.57 -6.39 10.24
N VAL A 182 9.41 -6.66 11.24
CA VAL A 182 9.43 -7.97 11.91
C VAL A 182 8.08 -8.26 12.57
N ASP A 183 7.48 -7.23 13.15
CA ASP A 183 6.23 -7.38 13.92
C ASP A 183 5.04 -7.79 13.04
N VAL A 184 5.02 -7.40 11.76
CA VAL A 184 4.04 -7.88 10.77
C VAL A 184 4.20 -9.37 10.52
N LEU A 185 5.42 -9.90 10.58
CA LEU A 185 5.71 -11.32 10.32
C LEU A 185 5.58 -12.21 11.56
N LYS A 186 5.47 -11.65 12.76
CA LYS A 186 5.31 -12.39 14.02
C LYS A 186 3.87 -12.84 14.28
N THR A 187 2.93 -12.33 13.51
CA THR A 187 1.51 -12.58 13.68
C THR A 187 0.89 -13.03 12.36
N ALA A 188 -0.13 -13.87 12.42
CA ALA A 188 -0.85 -14.32 11.24
C ALA A 188 -2.31 -14.66 11.57
N VAL A 189 -3.13 -14.66 10.52
CA VAL A 189 -4.47 -15.24 10.56
C VAL A 189 -4.47 -16.63 9.95
N GLN A 190 -5.43 -17.43 10.38
CA GLN A 190 -5.76 -18.72 9.80
C GLN A 190 -7.28 -18.86 9.65
N PRO A 191 -7.77 -19.80 8.82
CA PRO A 191 -9.19 -20.15 8.76
C PRO A 191 -9.72 -20.57 10.14
N ARG A 192 -11.01 -20.33 10.39
CA ARG A 192 -11.72 -20.88 11.56
C ARG A 192 -11.63 -22.41 11.60
N ASN A 193 -11.67 -22.97 12.82
CA ASN A 193 -11.58 -24.41 13.05
C ASN A 193 -12.53 -25.21 12.13
N GLY A 194 -11.96 -26.15 11.38
CA GLY A 194 -12.68 -26.98 10.41
C GLY A 194 -12.67 -26.46 8.97
N LEU A 195 -12.18 -25.24 8.74
CA LEU A 195 -11.95 -24.68 7.41
C LEU A 195 -10.49 -24.83 6.99
N ASN A 196 -10.28 -24.88 5.67
CA ASN A 196 -8.97 -25.08 5.05
C ASN A 196 -8.62 -23.97 4.04
N SER A 197 -9.37 -22.87 4.04
CA SER A 197 -9.26 -21.80 3.05
C SER A 197 -9.36 -20.43 3.71
N LEU A 198 -8.50 -19.51 3.28
CA LEU A 198 -8.62 -18.08 3.51
C LEU A 198 -9.08 -17.42 2.22
N SER A 199 -10.05 -16.50 2.29
CA SER A 199 -10.49 -15.74 1.12
C SER A 199 -10.68 -14.27 1.40
N TYR A 200 -10.57 -13.48 0.33
CA TYR A 200 -10.85 -12.05 0.37
C TYR A 200 -11.30 -11.55 -1.01
N ASN A 201 -12.15 -10.53 -0.99
CA ASN A 201 -12.62 -9.84 -2.16
C ASN A 201 -12.46 -8.32 -1.98
N TYR A 202 -11.52 -7.75 -2.71
CA TYR A 202 -11.35 -6.31 -2.84
C TYR A 202 -12.02 -5.82 -4.13
N THR A 203 -12.97 -4.92 -3.95
CA THR A 203 -13.65 -4.20 -5.04
C THR A 203 -13.61 -2.72 -4.77
N ILE A 204 -13.22 -1.95 -5.79
CA ILE A 204 -13.28 -0.49 -5.79
C ILE A 204 -14.11 -0.06 -7.01
N TRP A 205 -14.86 1.03 -6.85
CA TRP A 205 -15.66 1.55 -7.95
C TRP A 205 -14.76 2.27 -8.97
N HIS A 206 -14.91 1.89 -10.23
CA HIS A 206 -14.32 2.60 -11.37
C HIS A 206 -15.40 3.01 -12.37
N PRO A 207 -15.16 4.08 -13.16
CA PRO A 207 -16.01 4.42 -14.30
C PRO A 207 -16.11 3.24 -15.28
N LYS A 208 -17.27 3.08 -15.95
CA LYS A 208 -17.59 1.92 -16.83
C LYS A 208 -16.59 1.61 -17.96
N ASN A 209 -15.65 2.51 -18.26
CA ASN A 209 -14.64 2.37 -19.31
C ASN A 209 -13.20 2.28 -18.77
N SER A 210 -13.04 2.12 -17.45
CA SER A 210 -11.75 1.95 -16.79
C SER A 210 -11.60 0.51 -16.36
N THR A 211 -10.54 -0.15 -16.81
CA THR A 211 -10.13 -1.47 -16.32
C THR A 211 -8.91 -1.27 -15.42
N PRO A 212 -9.08 -1.17 -14.10
CA PRO A 212 -7.94 -1.02 -13.21
C PRO A 212 -7.03 -2.25 -13.31
N GLU A 213 -5.74 -2.02 -13.16
CA GLU A 213 -4.73 -3.06 -13.04
C GLU A 213 -4.19 -3.07 -11.61
N PHE A 214 -4.10 -4.24 -10.98
CA PHE A 214 -3.67 -4.39 -9.59
C PHE A 214 -2.42 -5.25 -9.48
N LEU A 215 -1.54 -4.85 -8.57
CA LEU A 215 -0.42 -5.65 -8.10
C LEU A 215 -0.71 -6.08 -6.66
N VAL A 216 -0.61 -7.38 -6.41
CA VAL A 216 -0.85 -7.98 -5.10
C VAL A 216 0.44 -8.56 -4.55
N PHE A 217 0.66 -8.43 -3.25
CA PHE A 217 1.76 -9.06 -2.54
C PHE A 217 1.17 -9.83 -1.36
N PHE A 218 1.52 -11.11 -1.25
CA PHE A 218 1.19 -11.92 -0.10
C PHE A 218 2.44 -12.17 0.72
N HIS A 219 2.35 -12.00 2.03
CA HIS A 219 3.47 -12.13 2.94
C HIS A 219 3.19 -13.22 3.96
N PHE A 220 4.10 -14.18 4.02
CA PHE A 220 4.02 -15.36 4.86
C PHE A 220 5.28 -15.50 5.71
N ALA A 221 5.11 -16.03 6.91
CA ALA A 221 6.17 -16.58 7.74
C ALA A 221 5.56 -17.71 8.56
N GLU A 222 6.14 -18.92 8.48
CA GLU A 222 5.74 -20.01 9.37
C GLU A 222 6.29 -19.72 10.77
N ILE A 223 5.37 -19.37 11.67
CA ILE A 223 5.65 -18.96 13.04
C ILE A 223 5.22 -20.02 14.06
N GLU A 224 4.50 -21.06 13.64
CA GLU A 224 4.20 -22.21 14.49
C GLU A 224 5.34 -23.23 14.38
N GLN A 225 5.85 -23.68 15.52
CA GLN A 225 6.82 -24.77 15.52
C GLN A 225 6.09 -26.09 15.25
N ILE A 226 6.05 -26.46 13.98
CA ILE A 226 5.36 -27.66 13.51
C ILE A 226 6.17 -28.93 13.85
N ALA A 227 5.48 -30.02 14.18
CA ALA A 227 6.12 -31.29 14.50
C ALA A 227 6.95 -31.82 13.32
N PRO A 228 8.08 -32.53 13.56
CA PRO A 228 8.89 -33.08 12.49
C PRO A 228 8.07 -33.93 11.50
N GLY A 229 8.27 -33.70 10.21
CA GLY A 229 7.55 -34.40 9.14
C GLY A 229 6.21 -33.77 8.74
N LYS A 230 5.70 -32.79 9.50
CA LYS A 230 4.57 -31.96 9.09
C LYS A 230 5.05 -30.75 8.28
N LEU A 231 4.18 -30.25 7.41
CA LEU A 231 4.42 -29.07 6.59
C LEU A 231 3.12 -28.30 6.40
N ARG A 232 3.23 -26.99 6.16
CA ARG A 232 2.12 -26.16 5.70
C ARG A 232 2.30 -25.89 4.20
N GLU A 233 1.47 -26.52 3.39
CA GLU A 233 1.48 -26.38 1.93
C GLU A 233 0.11 -25.96 1.42
N PHE A 234 0.07 -24.88 0.67
CA PHE A 234 -1.16 -24.27 0.20
C PHE A 234 -1.06 -23.87 -1.27
N THR A 235 -2.22 -23.62 -1.87
CA THR A 235 -2.34 -23.04 -3.20
C THR A 235 -2.85 -21.62 -3.10
N ILE A 236 -2.51 -20.78 -4.09
CA ILE A 236 -3.08 -19.44 -4.24
C ILE A 236 -3.88 -19.39 -5.52
N THR A 237 -5.12 -18.91 -5.44
CA THR A 237 -5.98 -18.64 -6.61
C THR A 237 -6.33 -17.16 -6.64
N LEU A 238 -6.25 -16.52 -7.81
CA LEU A 238 -6.57 -15.11 -8.03
C LEU A 238 -7.58 -14.95 -9.14
N ASN A 239 -8.72 -14.32 -8.87
CA ASN A 239 -9.82 -14.15 -9.82
C ASN A 239 -10.21 -15.47 -10.52
N GLY A 240 -10.15 -16.59 -9.78
CA GLY A 240 -10.42 -17.95 -10.30
C GLY A 240 -9.26 -18.62 -11.03
N LEU A 241 -8.11 -17.96 -11.17
CA LEU A 241 -6.90 -18.51 -11.81
C LEU A 241 -5.93 -19.06 -10.77
N TYR A 242 -5.54 -20.32 -10.92
CA TYR A 242 -4.51 -20.94 -10.09
C TYR A 242 -3.15 -20.27 -10.35
N TYR A 243 -2.51 -19.79 -9.28
CA TYR A 243 -1.22 -19.12 -9.36
C TYR A 243 -0.05 -20.07 -9.05
N GLY A 244 -0.19 -20.92 -8.04
CA GLY A 244 0.87 -21.84 -7.66
C GLY A 244 0.61 -22.55 -6.34
N THR A 245 1.50 -23.50 -6.02
CA THR A 245 1.57 -24.23 -4.75
C THR A 245 2.85 -23.83 -4.02
N PHE A 246 2.74 -23.57 -2.73
CA PHE A 246 3.84 -23.07 -1.89
C PHE A 246 3.88 -23.83 -0.58
N THR A 247 5.08 -24.06 -0.07
CA THR A 247 5.34 -24.67 1.24
C THR A 247 6.12 -23.68 2.08
N LEU A 248 5.71 -23.47 3.34
CA LEU A 248 6.45 -22.59 4.24
C LEU A 248 7.54 -23.35 4.99
N GLU A 249 8.65 -22.65 5.22
CA GLU A 249 9.72 -23.09 6.11
C GLU A 249 9.69 -22.29 7.40
N TYR A 250 9.90 -22.97 8.53
CA TYR A 250 9.84 -22.36 9.86
C TYR A 250 10.80 -21.16 9.97
N LEU A 251 10.27 -20.00 10.39
CA LEU A 251 10.95 -18.71 10.56
C LEU A 251 11.62 -18.13 9.32
N LYS A 252 11.31 -18.64 8.12
CA LYS A 252 11.76 -18.08 6.84
C LYS A 252 10.63 -17.32 6.16
N PRO A 253 10.74 -16.00 6.00
CA PRO A 253 9.74 -15.21 5.28
C PRO A 253 9.63 -15.63 3.82
N LEU A 254 8.40 -15.69 3.32
CA LEU A 254 8.09 -15.87 1.91
C LEU A 254 7.18 -14.73 1.46
N THR A 255 7.60 -13.99 0.45
CA THR A 255 6.74 -13.03 -0.23
C THR A 255 6.42 -13.54 -1.63
N ILE A 256 5.13 -13.60 -1.93
CA ILE A 256 4.63 -14.03 -3.23
C ILE A 256 4.02 -12.81 -3.91
N ARG A 257 4.52 -12.50 -5.10
CA ARG A 257 4.03 -11.42 -5.96
C ARG A 257 3.46 -12.01 -7.25
N PRO A 258 2.14 -12.22 -7.33
CA PRO A 258 1.49 -12.66 -8.54
C PRO A 258 1.61 -11.69 -9.71
N TYR A 259 1.23 -12.16 -10.90
CA TYR A 259 1.11 -11.31 -12.08
C TYR A 259 0.04 -10.23 -11.85
N THR A 260 0.15 -9.13 -12.60
CA THR A 260 -0.83 -8.05 -12.60
C THR A 260 -2.23 -8.59 -12.91
N LEU A 261 -3.21 -8.18 -12.12
CA LEU A 261 -4.61 -8.57 -12.27
C LEU A 261 -5.41 -7.42 -12.86
N GLN A 262 -6.44 -7.73 -13.65
CA GLN A 262 -7.39 -6.73 -14.15
C GLN A 262 -8.70 -6.78 -13.36
N ASP A 263 -9.40 -5.65 -13.32
CA ASP A 263 -10.79 -5.47 -12.85
C ASP A 263 -10.97 -5.47 -11.31
N GLN A 264 -10.71 -6.59 -10.64
CA GLN A 264 -10.88 -6.73 -9.19
C GLN A 264 -9.79 -7.62 -8.60
N VAL A 265 -9.70 -7.66 -7.26
CA VAL A 265 -8.79 -8.58 -6.57
C VAL A 265 -9.60 -9.52 -5.69
N ARG A 266 -9.80 -10.74 -6.17
CA ARG A 266 -10.35 -11.86 -5.40
C ARG A 266 -9.28 -12.91 -5.23
N PHE A 267 -9.01 -13.32 -4.00
CA PHE A 267 -8.07 -14.40 -3.76
C PHE A 267 -8.62 -15.46 -2.83
N SER A 268 -8.16 -16.68 -3.03
CA SER A 268 -8.24 -17.76 -2.05
C SER A 268 -6.86 -18.35 -1.81
N ILE A 269 -6.62 -18.78 -0.59
CA ILE A 269 -5.43 -19.51 -0.17
C ILE A 269 -5.93 -20.80 0.45
N ASP A 270 -5.68 -21.93 -0.19
CA ASP A 270 -6.30 -23.21 0.13
C ASP A 270 -5.25 -24.24 0.54
N ALA A 271 -5.42 -24.92 1.68
CA ALA A 271 -4.56 -26.03 2.07
C ALA A 271 -4.59 -27.14 1.01
N THR A 272 -3.43 -27.69 0.69
CA THR A 272 -3.35 -28.89 -0.15
C THR A 272 -3.70 -30.14 0.65
N LEU A 273 -3.97 -31.25 -0.06
CA LEU A 273 -4.16 -32.57 0.56
C LEU A 273 -2.90 -33.10 1.28
N ARG A 274 -1.72 -32.52 1.00
CA ARG A 274 -0.46 -32.85 1.66
C ARG A 274 -0.24 -32.06 2.95
N SER A 275 -1.03 -31.01 3.18
CA SER A 275 -0.91 -30.16 4.35
C SER A 275 -1.82 -30.67 5.46
N GLU A 276 -1.22 -30.96 6.61
CA GLU A 276 -1.97 -31.29 7.84
C GLU A 276 -2.40 -30.05 8.62
N LEU A 277 -1.96 -28.88 8.17
CA LEU A 277 -2.21 -27.59 8.79
C LEU A 277 -2.97 -26.69 7.82
N PRO A 278 -3.89 -25.84 8.32
CA PRO A 278 -4.57 -24.89 7.47
C PRO A 278 -3.58 -23.84 6.91
N PRO A 279 -3.90 -23.07 5.87
CA PRO A 279 -3.06 -21.95 5.45
C PRO A 279 -2.96 -20.87 6.53
N ILE A 280 -1.91 -20.07 6.46
CA ILE A 280 -1.76 -18.83 7.26
C ILE A 280 -1.48 -17.67 6.32
N LEU A 281 -1.81 -16.45 6.74
CA LEU A 281 -1.38 -15.24 6.06
C LEU A 281 -1.01 -14.19 7.09
N ASN A 282 0.20 -13.64 7.01
CA ASN A 282 0.66 -12.61 7.94
C ASN A 282 0.17 -11.24 7.49
N ALA A 283 0.36 -10.94 6.21
CA ALA A 283 -0.01 -9.66 5.63
C ALA A 283 -0.23 -9.76 4.12
N PHE A 284 -0.90 -8.77 3.55
CA PHE A 284 -0.93 -8.58 2.11
C PHE A 284 -1.00 -7.11 1.73
N GLU A 285 -0.53 -6.79 0.53
CA GLU A 285 -0.60 -5.46 -0.05
C GLU A 285 -1.33 -5.51 -1.41
N ILE A 286 -2.17 -4.52 -1.67
CA ILE A 286 -2.84 -4.28 -2.95
C ILE A 286 -2.44 -2.88 -3.41
N PHE A 287 -1.87 -2.81 -4.60
CA PHE A 287 -1.56 -1.58 -5.30
C PHE A 287 -2.35 -1.52 -6.60
N GLU A 288 -2.84 -0.33 -6.94
CA GLU A 288 -3.41 -0.05 -8.26
C GLU A 288 -2.34 0.59 -9.16
N LEU A 289 -2.20 0.09 -10.38
CA LEU A 289 -1.40 0.73 -11.41
C LEU A 289 -2.10 2.00 -11.87
N TRP A 290 -1.40 3.12 -11.73
CA TRP A 290 -1.82 4.43 -12.18
C TRP A 290 -1.02 4.83 -13.42
N PRO A 291 -1.63 4.80 -14.63
CA PRO A 291 -0.96 5.16 -15.85
C PRO A 291 -0.46 6.61 -15.83
N LEU A 292 0.69 6.84 -16.46
CA LEU A 292 1.25 8.17 -16.67
C LEU A 292 1.34 8.43 -18.19
N PRO A 293 0.21 8.72 -18.86
CA PRO A 293 0.16 8.81 -20.33
C PRO A 293 0.93 10.01 -20.89
N ASP A 294 1.07 11.08 -20.12
CA ASP A 294 1.67 12.32 -20.57
C ASP A 294 3.18 12.33 -20.28
N SER A 295 3.95 12.76 -21.29
CA SER A 295 5.38 13.02 -21.14
C SER A 295 5.62 14.52 -21.00
N PRO A 296 6.57 14.98 -20.15
CA PRO A 296 6.93 16.38 -20.09
C PRO A 296 7.41 16.85 -21.47
N THR A 297 7.03 18.06 -21.88
CA THR A 297 7.72 18.74 -22.98
C THR A 297 9.16 19.00 -22.57
N ASN A 298 10.08 18.91 -23.53
CA ASN A 298 11.51 18.95 -23.28
C ASN A 298 11.87 20.28 -22.58
N GLN A 299 12.63 20.25 -21.47
CA GLN A 299 12.99 21.46 -20.71
C GLN A 299 14.00 22.39 -21.43
N THR A 300 14.23 22.16 -22.73
CA THR A 300 15.19 22.88 -23.57
C THR A 300 14.53 23.65 -24.73
N ASP A 301 13.20 23.71 -24.76
CA ASP A 301 12.46 24.59 -25.69
C ASP A 301 12.21 25.98 -25.06
#